data_AF-A0A926H155-F1
#
_entry.id   AF-A0A926H155-F1
#
_cell.length_a   1.000
_cell.length_b   1.000
_cell.length_c   1.000
_cell.angle_alpha   90.00
_cell.angle_beta   90.00
_cell.angle_gamma   90.00
#
_symmetry.space_group_name_H-M   'P 1'
#
loop_
_entity.id
_entity.type
_entity.pdbx_description
1 polymer ?
#
loop_
_entity_poly.entity_id
_entity_poly.type
_entity_poly.pdbx_seq_one_letter_code
_entity_poly.pdbx_strand_id
1 'polypeptide(L)'
;MDERRKAAYRYLLYRVCLSLRGSAPFGRTSDEAFTRLTQHRDERTTVHHAWHLAEAFHNLAEFSAHDFAGFKEEWFWGEIDTLKRYIGDAANQYKNIFDDCLTGKHSPLDSKITYE
;
A
#
# COMPACT_ATOMS: atom_id res chain seq x y z
N MET A 1 10.05 4.64 18.53
CA MET A 1 9.22 5.45 17.62
C MET A 1 8.06 6.05 18.40
N ASP A 2 7.65 7.28 18.13
CA ASP A 2 6.48 7.92 18.78
C ASP A 2 5.15 7.47 18.17
N GLU A 3 4.05 7.66 18.92
CA GLU A 3 2.71 7.19 18.51
C GLU A 3 2.19 7.81 17.22
N ARG A 4 2.54 9.07 16.92
CA ARG A 4 2.09 9.74 15.70
C ARG A 4 2.74 9.11 14.47
N ARG A 5 4.04 8.82 14.53
CA ARG A 5 4.74 8.07 13.48
C ARG A 5 4.21 6.64 13.34
N LYS A 6 3.98 5.92 14.45
CA LYS A 6 3.40 4.56 14.39
C LYS A 6 2.03 4.58 13.72
N ALA A 7 1.18 5.56 14.03
CA ALA A 7 -0.12 5.73 13.40
C ALA A 7 0.00 6.01 11.89
N ALA A 8 0.96 6.84 11.47
CA ALA A 8 1.22 7.10 10.06
C ALA A 8 1.66 5.85 9.29
N TYR A 9 2.53 5.03 9.87
CA TYR A 9 2.92 3.75 9.27
C TYR A 9 1.78 2.74 9.19
N ARG A 10 0.96 2.63 10.23
CA ARG A 10 -0.25 1.79 10.22
C ARG A 10 -1.23 2.24 9.13
N TYR A 11 -1.41 3.54 8.95
CA TYR A 11 -2.25 4.09 7.90
C TYR A 11 -1.67 3.85 6.51
N LEU A 12 -0.37 4.01 6.35
CA LEU A 12 0.32 3.66 5.11
C LEU A 12 0.09 2.19 4.74
N LEU A 13 0.24 1.27 5.70
CA LEU A 13 -0.05 -0.14 5.50
C LEU A 13 -1.50 -0.38 5.06
N TYR A 14 -2.47 0.26 5.73
CA TYR A 14 -3.87 0.20 5.33
C TYR A 14 -4.09 0.65 3.87
N ARG A 15 -3.47 1.76 3.46
CA ARG A 15 -3.57 2.28 2.09
C ARG A 15 -2.99 1.32 1.06
N VAL A 16 -1.89 0.63 1.40
CA VAL A 16 -1.31 -0.41 0.53
C VAL A 16 -2.26 -1.59 0.40
N CYS A 17 -2.87 -2.06 1.50
CA CYS A 17 -3.86 -3.14 1.44
C CYS A 17 -5.05 -2.77 0.54
N LEU A 18 -5.51 -1.51 0.53
CA LEU A 18 -6.54 -1.06 -0.40
C LEU A 18 -6.08 -1.09 -1.86
N SER A 19 -4.84 -0.67 -2.15
CA SER A 19 -4.26 -0.76 -3.49
C SER A 19 -4.16 -2.21 -3.96
N LEU A 20 -3.76 -3.12 -3.07
CA LEU A 20 -3.70 -4.57 -3.35
C LEU A 20 -5.12 -5.15 -3.57
N ARG A 21 -6.12 -4.73 -2.80
CA ARG A 21 -7.52 -5.15 -3.00
C ARG A 21 -8.04 -4.79 -4.38
N GLY A 22 -7.74 -3.58 -4.87
CA GLY A 22 -8.12 -3.14 -6.22
C GLY A 22 -7.49 -3.96 -7.35
N SER A 23 -6.39 -4.66 -7.06
CA SER A 23 -5.67 -5.52 -8.00
C SER A 23 -6.15 -6.98 -8.02
N ALA A 24 -6.99 -7.40 -7.06
CA ALA A 24 -7.49 -8.76 -6.96
C ALA A 24 -8.84 -8.93 -7.70
N PRO A 25 -9.07 -10.05 -8.42
CA PRO A 25 -10.31 -10.29 -9.16
C PRO A 25 -11.50 -10.73 -8.28
N PHE A 26 -11.40 -10.64 -6.95
CA PHE A 26 -12.46 -11.13 -6.06
C PHE A 26 -13.64 -10.16 -5.98
N GLY A 27 -14.77 -10.54 -6.60
CA GLY A 27 -16.06 -9.86 -6.47
C GLY A 27 -16.77 -9.48 -7.78
N ARG A 28 -16.30 -9.91 -8.95
CA ARG A 28 -16.97 -9.64 -10.23
C ARG A 28 -17.57 -10.92 -10.81
N THR A 29 -18.82 -10.83 -11.26
CA THR A 29 -19.52 -11.91 -11.96
C THR A 29 -18.69 -12.39 -13.14
N SER A 30 -18.70 -13.71 -13.37
CA SER A 30 -17.86 -14.43 -14.33
C SER A 30 -17.80 -13.79 -15.72
N ASP A 31 -18.87 -13.13 -16.15
CA ASP A 31 -19.00 -12.57 -17.50
C ASP A 31 -18.20 -11.27 -17.69
N GLU A 32 -18.03 -10.47 -16.63
CA GLU A 32 -17.20 -9.24 -16.69
C GLU A 32 -15.72 -9.55 -16.53
N ALA A 33 -15.39 -10.58 -15.73
CA ALA A 33 -14.02 -11.03 -15.54
C ALA A 33 -13.43 -11.59 -16.85
N PHE A 34 -14.22 -12.35 -17.62
CA PHE A 34 -13.78 -12.92 -18.89
C PHE A 34 -13.60 -11.86 -19.99
N THR A 35 -14.46 -10.84 -20.00
CA THR A 35 -14.40 -9.74 -20.99
C THR A 35 -13.18 -8.84 -20.81
N ARG A 36 -12.65 -8.70 -19.58
CA ARG A 36 -11.40 -7.97 -19.30
C ARG A 36 -10.12 -8.80 -19.43
N LEU A 37 -10.18 -10.11 -19.18
CA LEU A 37 -9.07 -11.05 -19.49
C LEU A 37 -8.64 -10.98 -20.96
N THR A 38 -9.57 -10.66 -21.86
CA THR A 38 -9.31 -10.46 -23.29
C THR A 38 -8.82 -9.05 -23.66
N GLN A 39 -8.85 -8.07 -22.75
CA GLN A 39 -8.23 -6.75 -22.93
C GLN A 39 -6.74 -6.83 -22.52
N HIS A 40 -6.01 -7.57 -23.33
CA HIS A 40 -4.60 -7.94 -23.20
C HIS A 40 -3.62 -6.74 -23.23
N ARG A 41 -3.01 -6.41 -22.08
CA ARG A 41 -1.55 -6.20 -21.85
C ARG A 41 -1.21 -5.86 -20.40
N ASP A 42 -2.19 -5.43 -19.61
CA ASP A 42 -1.97 -4.74 -18.32
C ASP A 42 -2.10 -5.63 -17.07
N GLU A 43 -2.64 -6.84 -17.20
CA GLU A 43 -2.89 -7.73 -16.06
C GLU A 43 -1.61 -8.32 -15.46
N ARG A 44 -0.62 -8.68 -16.30
CA ARG A 44 0.70 -9.10 -15.81
C ARG A 44 1.36 -7.96 -15.05
N THR A 45 1.34 -6.75 -15.61
CA THR A 45 1.86 -5.55 -14.95
C THR A 45 1.18 -5.31 -13.61
N THR A 46 -0.15 -5.47 -13.55
CA THR A 46 -0.95 -5.29 -12.33
C THR A 46 -0.61 -6.33 -11.24
N VAL A 47 -0.48 -7.61 -11.60
CA VAL A 47 -0.11 -8.68 -10.66
C VAL A 47 1.35 -8.54 -10.20
N HIS A 48 2.27 -8.19 -11.11
CA HIS A 48 3.67 -7.93 -10.75
C HIS A 48 3.80 -6.71 -9.84
N HIS A 49 3.06 -5.62 -10.11
CA HIS A 49 2.98 -4.47 -9.22
C HIS A 49 2.46 -4.85 -7.84
N ALA A 50 1.37 -5.61 -7.77
CA ALA A 50 0.80 -6.07 -6.50
C ALA A 50 1.78 -6.94 -5.73
N TRP A 51 2.51 -7.85 -6.41
CA TRP A 51 3.54 -8.66 -5.78
C TRP A 51 4.68 -7.82 -5.20
N HIS A 52 5.25 -6.90 -5.98
CA HIS A 52 6.31 -6.01 -5.50
C HIS A 52 5.86 -5.12 -4.33
N LEU A 53 4.60 -4.69 -4.31
CA LEU A 53 4.03 -3.98 -3.18
C LEU A 53 3.89 -4.88 -1.95
N ALA A 54 3.37 -6.09 -2.09
CA ALA A 54 3.29 -7.04 -0.98
C ALA A 54 4.69 -7.32 -0.39
N GLU A 55 5.69 -7.57 -1.25
CA GLU A 55 7.08 -7.76 -0.84
C GLU A 55 7.67 -6.51 -0.16
N ALA A 56 7.41 -5.30 -0.63
CA ALA A 56 7.96 -4.11 0.02
C ALA A 56 7.28 -3.78 1.37
N PHE A 57 6.04 -4.21 1.57
CA PHE A 57 5.23 -3.83 2.74
C PHE A 57 5.01 -4.95 3.76
N HIS A 58 5.42 -6.19 3.50
CA HIS A 58 5.29 -7.28 4.47
C HIS A 58 6.07 -7.02 5.76
N ASN A 59 7.31 -6.51 5.66
CA ASN A 59 8.12 -6.09 6.81
C ASN A 59 7.36 -5.05 7.65
N LEU A 60 6.74 -4.07 7.00
CA LEU A 60 5.95 -3.06 7.70
C LEU A 60 4.78 -3.68 8.46
N ALA A 61 4.11 -4.68 7.87
CA ALA A 61 3.03 -5.41 8.53
C ALA A 61 3.51 -6.19 9.76
N GLU A 62 4.63 -6.90 9.65
CA GLU A 62 5.25 -7.62 10.77
C GLU A 62 5.60 -6.66 11.91
N PHE A 63 6.34 -5.58 11.62
CA PHE A 63 6.69 -4.61 12.65
C PHE A 63 5.45 -3.92 13.23
N SER A 64 4.40 -3.69 12.45
CA SER A 64 3.14 -3.14 12.95
C SER A 64 2.50 -4.02 14.03
N ALA A 65 2.53 -5.34 13.84
CA ALA A 65 2.01 -6.32 14.80
C ALA A 65 2.82 -6.34 16.12
N HIS A 66 4.10 -5.96 16.05
CA HIS A 66 5.00 -5.86 17.20
C HIS A 66 5.19 -4.42 17.72
N ASP A 67 4.23 -3.53 17.46
CA ASP A 67 4.26 -2.12 17.89
C ASP A 67 5.55 -1.37 17.47
N PHE A 68 6.09 -1.74 16.32
CA PHE A 68 7.31 -1.23 15.71
C PHE A 68 8.57 -1.43 16.58
N ALA A 69 8.57 -2.42 17.47
CA ALA A 69 9.76 -2.82 18.21
C ALA A 69 10.88 -3.23 17.25
N GLY A 70 12.03 -2.56 17.32
CA GLY A 70 13.18 -2.84 16.45
C GLY A 70 13.05 -2.36 15.00
N PHE A 71 11.94 -1.70 14.63
CA PHE A 71 11.74 -1.17 13.29
C PHE A 71 12.76 -0.07 12.97
N LYS A 72 13.40 -0.18 11.81
CA LYS A 72 14.36 0.79 11.28
C LYS A 72 13.76 1.50 10.07
N GLU A 73 13.37 2.76 10.25
CA GLU A 73 12.71 3.54 9.21
C GLU A 73 13.57 3.68 7.96
N GLU A 74 14.88 3.85 8.13
CA GLU A 74 15.83 4.03 7.04
C GLU A 74 15.89 2.78 6.15
N TRP A 75 15.77 1.58 6.76
CA TRP A 75 15.75 0.33 6.02
C TRP A 75 14.47 0.20 5.20
N PHE A 76 13.32 0.46 5.81
CA PHE A 76 12.03 0.44 5.12
C PHE A 76 12.00 1.44 3.94
N TRP A 77 12.41 2.69 4.15
CA TRP A 77 12.41 3.66 3.07
C TRP A 77 13.43 3.33 1.97
N GLY A 78 14.54 2.66 2.31
CA GLY A 78 15.48 2.10 1.33
C GLY A 78 14.84 0.99 0.47
N GLU A 79 13.97 0.16 1.05
CA GLU A 79 13.18 -0.83 0.29
C GLU A 79 12.18 -0.13 -0.64
N ILE A 80 11.50 0.93 -0.18
CA ILE A 80 10.60 1.74 -1.01
C ILE A 80 11.34 2.45 -2.15
N ASP A 81 12.56 2.93 -1.91
CA ASP A 81 13.40 3.49 -2.97
C ASP A 81 13.84 2.42 -3.98
N THR A 82 14.07 1.19 -3.52
CA THR A 82 14.33 0.05 -4.41
C THR A 82 13.10 -0.32 -5.23
N LEU A 83 11.90 -0.24 -4.64
CA LEU A 83 10.61 -0.48 -5.28
C LEU A 83 10.37 0.46 -6.48
N LYS A 84 10.91 1.69 -6.48
CA LYS A 84 10.86 2.61 -7.63
C LYS A 84 11.41 2.00 -8.92
N ARG A 85 12.36 1.06 -8.82
CA ARG A 85 12.91 0.36 -10.00
C ARG A 85 11.88 -0.52 -10.70
N TYR A 86 10.82 -0.92 -9.99
CA TYR A 86 9.79 -1.83 -10.50
C TYR A 86 8.49 -1.10 -10.86
N ILE A 87 8.06 -0.14 -10.03
CA ILE A 87 6.78 0.56 -10.23
C ILE A 87 6.93 2.05 -10.58
N GLY A 88 8.17 2.52 -10.78
CA GLY A 88 8.48 3.91 -11.12
C GLY A 88 8.13 4.90 -10.02
N ASP A 89 7.83 6.13 -10.44
CA ASP A 89 7.48 7.23 -9.54
C ASP A 89 6.19 7.01 -8.74
N ALA A 90 5.38 6.01 -9.09
CA ALA A 90 4.22 5.62 -8.31
C ALA A 90 4.61 5.23 -6.86
N ALA A 91 5.85 4.78 -6.62
CA ALA A 91 6.32 4.52 -5.25
C ALA A 91 6.40 5.78 -4.38
N ASN A 92 6.57 6.98 -4.97
CA ASN A 92 6.61 8.24 -4.22
C ASN A 92 5.29 8.54 -3.49
N GLN A 93 4.16 7.99 -3.99
CA GLN A 93 2.86 8.18 -3.35
C GLN A 93 2.84 7.69 -1.89
N TYR A 94 3.62 6.65 -1.57
CA TYR A 94 3.67 6.08 -0.23
C TYR A 94 4.37 6.99 0.77
N LYS A 95 5.41 7.69 0.32
CA LYS A 95 6.06 8.72 1.13
C LYS A 95 5.13 9.91 1.37
N ASN A 96 4.42 10.35 0.33
CA ASN A 96 3.42 11.42 0.46
C ASN A 96 2.30 11.06 1.44
N ILE A 97 1.76 9.83 1.35
CA ILE A 97 0.73 9.34 2.28
C ILE A 97 1.23 9.37 3.73
N PHE A 98 2.48 8.94 3.95
CA PHE A 98 3.10 8.97 5.27
C PHE A 98 3.25 10.41 5.78
N ASP A 99 3.81 11.31 4.97
CA ASP A 99 4.05 12.71 5.32
C ASP A 99 2.74 13.47 5.56
N ASP A 100 1.69 13.20 4.77
CA ASP A 100 0.36 13.78 4.96
C ASP A 100 -0.28 13.31 6.29
N CYS A 101 -0.10 12.05 6.64
CA CYS A 101 -0.56 11.53 7.92
C CYS A 101 0.26 12.11 9.09
N LEU A 102 1.57 12.24 8.91
CA LEU A 102 2.46 12.78 9.93
C LEU A 102 2.23 14.29 10.14
N THR A 103 1.83 15.03 9.11
CA THR A 103 1.50 16.47 9.22
C THR A 103 0.05 16.71 9.67
N GLY A 104 -0.79 15.67 9.68
CA GLY A 104 -2.20 15.75 10.06
C GLY A 104 -3.13 16.23 8.94
N LYS A 105 -2.64 16.29 7.69
CA LYS A 105 -3.48 16.59 6.51
C LYS A 105 -4.47 15.47 6.20
N HIS A 106 -4.11 14.23 6.54
CA HIS A 106 -4.98 13.07 6.48
C HIS A 106 -4.86 12.29 7.79
N SER A 107 -5.82 12.49 8.71
CA SER A 107 -5.92 11.64 9.89
C SER A 107 -6.63 10.33 9.51
N PRO A 108 -6.10 9.16 9.92
CA PRO A 108 -6.82 7.88 9.82
C PRO A 108 -8.13 7.88 10.61
N LEU A 109 -8.24 8.79 11.58
CA LEU A 109 -9.39 8.97 12.45
C LEU A 109 -10.46 9.91 11.88
N ASP A 110 -10.14 10.67 10.81
CA ASP A 110 -11.08 11.63 10.19
C ASP A 110 -11.82 11.07 8.96
N SER A 111 -11.42 9.90 8.47
CA SER A 111 -12.16 9.19 7.42
C SER A 111 -13.43 8.60 8.00
N LYS A 112 -14.49 9.42 8.12
CA LYS A 112 -15.87 8.95 8.19
C LYS A 112 -16.10 8.06 6.97
N ILE A 113 -16.15 6.75 7.19
CA ILE A 113 -16.52 5.79 6.16
C ILE A 113 -18.04 5.95 5.96
N THR A 114 -18.45 6.83 5.05
CA THR A 114 -19.80 6.80 4.49
C THR A 114 -19.84 5.66 3.49
N TYR A 115 -20.52 4.58 3.87
CA TYR A 115 -21.06 3.61 2.92
C TYR A 115 -22.35 4.22 2.38
N GLU A 116 -22.34 4.70 1.14
CA GLU A 116 -23.55 4.84 0.31
C GLU A 116 -23.76 3.54 -0.48
#